data_AF-A0A1J4L276-F1
#
_entry.id   AF-A0A1J4L276-F1
#
_cell.length_a   1.000
_cell.length_b   1.000
_cell.length_c   1.000
_cell.angle_alpha   90.00
_cell.angle_beta   90.00
_cell.angle_gamma   90.00
#
_symmetry.space_group_name_H-M   'P 1'
#
loop_
_entity.id
_entity.type
_entity.pdbx_description
1 polymer ?
#
loop_
_entity_poly.entity_id
_entity_poly.type
_entity_poly.pdbx_seq_one_letter_code
_entity_poly.pdbx_strand_id
1 'polypeptide(L)'
;MEEKNIEFILNINNIKNIPLNKYAKDFTFVVNGQKYETSRFIADLLSPKIANLHFIDESIQEYHLNTEQQGDFEHFINLVGFEKNCYSETEINFFVELFIELGNNEYINLNPQFFEPITIDNVISRIQNKLRLSLKFTNSSIDFRFIQNEISFISKHFYEIINQEDETRKENLISLGIEILEMILQNDNLKLYDEDSLFNFILRIVGKNEEFSISKCIHIFEYVKFEYLSQESIKTFISIFDLEYLNESIWLSICQRLLLTPNLKLLQGNNINSVNDNDNDQNTNRYIIKSFQIPFQ
;
A
#
# COMPACT_ATOMS: atom_id res chain seq x y z
N MET A 1 38.39 -1.58 20.48
CA MET A 1 37.59 -0.37 20.17
C MET A 1 36.72 -0.76 18.99
N GLU A 2 35.42 -0.89 19.18
CA GLU A 2 34.50 -1.15 18.07
C GLU A 2 34.51 0.09 17.15
N GLU A 3 34.77 -0.13 15.86
CA GLU A 3 34.72 0.93 14.85
C GLU A 3 33.28 1.46 14.76
N LYS A 4 33.10 2.74 15.12
CA LYS A 4 31.82 3.42 14.92
C LYS A 4 31.67 3.73 13.44
N ASN A 5 30.83 2.97 12.75
CA ASN A 5 30.37 3.32 11.42
C ASN A 5 29.37 4.48 11.53
N ILE A 6 29.64 5.56 10.80
CA ILE A 6 28.74 6.72 10.67
C ILE A 6 28.16 6.66 9.27
N GLU A 7 26.85 6.46 9.16
CA GLU A 7 26.12 6.60 7.91
C GLU A 7 25.90 8.10 7.61
N PHE A 8 26.28 8.53 6.41
CA PHE A 8 26.16 9.92 5.97
C PHE A 8 25.69 9.98 4.52
N ILE A 9 24.76 10.90 4.26
CA ILE A 9 24.25 11.23 2.91
C ILE A 9 24.35 12.74 2.68
N LEU A 10 24.68 13.15 1.46
CA LEU A 10 24.72 14.56 1.09
C LEU A 10 23.31 15.17 1.13
N ASN A 11 23.19 16.39 1.63
CA ASN A 11 21.91 17.10 1.68
C ASN A 11 21.44 17.49 0.27
N ILE A 12 20.26 17.02 -0.13
CA ILE A 12 19.69 17.28 -1.47
C ILE A 12 19.42 18.78 -1.70
N ASN A 13 19.23 19.56 -0.63
CA ASN A 13 19.03 21.01 -0.74
C ASN A 13 20.23 21.75 -1.34
N ASN A 14 21.41 21.12 -1.37
CA ASN A 14 22.58 21.69 -2.02
C ASN A 14 22.36 21.96 -3.52
N ILE A 15 21.43 21.25 -4.17
CA ILE A 15 21.09 21.49 -5.59
C ILE A 15 20.58 22.92 -5.84
N LYS A 16 19.92 23.53 -4.85
CA LYS A 16 19.39 24.90 -4.94
C LYS A 16 20.49 25.96 -4.99
N ASN A 17 21.70 25.62 -4.56
CA ASN A 17 22.85 26.51 -4.57
C ASN A 17 23.63 26.43 -5.89
N ILE A 18 23.25 25.52 -6.79
CA ILE A 18 23.87 25.38 -8.11
C ILE A 18 23.34 26.49 -9.02
N PRO A 19 24.21 27.27 -9.68
CA PRO A 19 23.79 28.32 -10.60
C PRO A 19 23.36 27.70 -11.94
N LEU A 20 22.21 27.02 -11.97
CA LEU A 20 21.69 26.27 -13.12
C LEU A 20 21.65 27.11 -14.40
N ASN A 21 21.35 28.40 -14.27
CA ASN A 21 21.28 29.35 -15.39
C ASN A 21 22.65 29.73 -15.99
N LYS A 22 23.76 29.29 -15.39
CA LYS A 22 25.14 29.54 -15.87
C LYS A 22 25.72 28.38 -16.69
N TYR A 23 25.05 27.24 -16.74
CA TYR A 23 25.48 26.11 -17.54
C TYR A 23 25.31 26.39 -19.04
N ALA A 24 26.06 25.68 -19.87
CA ALA A 24 25.95 25.78 -21.32
C ALA A 24 24.53 25.40 -21.75
N LYS A 25 23.98 26.11 -22.73
CA LYS A 25 22.69 25.80 -23.33
C LYS A 25 22.89 24.79 -24.47
N ASP A 26 23.18 23.55 -24.10
CA ASP A 26 23.55 22.44 -24.99
C ASP A 26 22.38 21.48 -25.28
N PHE A 27 21.15 21.85 -24.92
CA PHE A 27 19.95 21.06 -25.16
C PHE A 27 18.78 21.94 -25.61
N THR A 28 17.91 21.42 -26.49
CA THR A 28 16.75 22.15 -27.02
C THR A 28 15.46 21.37 -26.84
N PHE A 29 14.49 21.98 -26.16
CA PHE A 29 13.10 21.52 -26.22
C PHE A 29 12.42 22.11 -27.45
N VAL A 30 11.71 21.28 -28.21
CA VAL A 30 10.86 21.71 -29.32
C VAL A 30 9.41 21.43 -28.95
N VAL A 31 8.70 22.48 -28.52
CA VAL A 31 7.33 22.40 -28.00
C VAL A 31 6.38 23.06 -29.00
N ASN A 32 5.45 22.31 -29.58
CA ASN A 32 4.53 22.81 -30.61
C ASN A 32 5.24 23.55 -31.76
N GLY A 33 6.43 23.08 -32.12
CA GLY A 33 7.29 23.69 -33.15
C GLY A 33 8.11 24.92 -32.71
N GLN A 34 7.94 25.40 -31.47
CA GLN A 34 8.77 26.48 -30.89
C GLN A 34 9.99 25.90 -30.17
N LYS A 35 11.14 26.56 -30.28
CA LYS A 35 12.42 26.10 -29.72
C LYS A 35 12.75 26.81 -28.41
N TYR A 36 13.14 26.04 -27.40
CA TYR A 36 13.54 26.53 -26.08
C TYR A 36 14.89 25.91 -25.70
N GLU A 37 15.92 26.75 -25.67
CA GLU A 37 17.30 26.34 -25.35
C GLU A 37 17.54 26.32 -23.85
N THR A 38 18.10 25.22 -23.36
CA THR A 38 18.45 25.01 -21.96
C THR A 38 19.70 24.14 -21.84
N SER A 39 20.15 23.87 -20.62
CA SER A 39 21.23 22.90 -20.39
C SER A 39 20.69 21.47 -20.35
N ARG A 40 21.50 20.51 -20.78
CA ARG A 40 21.24 19.07 -20.64
C ARG A 40 20.89 18.71 -19.20
N PHE A 41 21.59 19.29 -18.23
CA PHE A 41 21.32 19.08 -16.81
C PHE A 41 19.90 19.51 -16.39
N ILE A 42 19.43 20.66 -16.88
CA ILE A 42 18.05 21.12 -16.62
C ILE A 42 17.04 20.20 -17.29
N ALA A 43 17.32 19.73 -18.51
CA ALA A 43 16.45 18.80 -19.22
C ALA A 43 16.29 17.47 -18.46
N ASP A 44 17.40 16.92 -17.95
CA ASP A 44 17.41 15.70 -17.12
C ASP A 44 16.66 15.89 -15.79
N LEU A 45 16.82 17.05 -15.16
CA LEU A 45 16.13 17.37 -13.91
C LEU A 45 14.61 17.47 -14.10
N LEU A 46 14.16 18.02 -15.23
CA LEU A 46 12.74 18.17 -15.54
C LEU A 46 12.10 16.86 -16.03
N SER A 47 12.86 15.99 -16.68
CA SER A 47 12.33 14.81 -17.37
C SER A 47 13.14 13.53 -17.10
N PRO A 48 12.57 12.60 -16.31
CA PRO A 48 13.13 11.25 -16.17
C PRO A 48 13.25 10.51 -17.52
N LYS A 49 12.35 10.78 -18.48
CA LYS A 49 12.46 10.21 -19.83
C LYS A 49 13.71 10.69 -20.54
N ILE A 50 13.99 12.00 -20.52
CA ILE A 50 15.17 12.57 -21.16
C ILE A 50 16.45 12.10 -20.45
N ALA A 51 16.46 12.07 -19.11
CA ALA A 51 17.58 11.52 -18.36
C ALA A 51 17.90 10.07 -18.78
N ASN A 52 16.87 9.24 -19.00
CA ASN A 52 17.05 7.88 -19.48
C ASN A 52 17.50 7.83 -20.95
N LEU A 53 17.00 8.71 -21.82
CA LEU A 53 17.47 8.83 -23.21
C LEU A 53 18.96 9.17 -23.25
N HIS A 54 19.38 10.14 -22.45
CA HIS A 54 20.78 10.54 -22.30
C HIS A 54 21.68 9.47 -21.70
N PHE A 55 21.13 8.62 -20.81
CA PHE A 55 21.85 7.46 -20.29
C PHE A 55 22.11 6.41 -21.39
N ILE A 56 21.19 6.26 -22.34
CA ILE A 56 21.32 5.34 -23.48
C ILE A 56 22.20 5.93 -24.57
N ASP A 57 22.00 7.21 -24.89
CA ASP A 57 22.72 7.94 -25.94
C ASP A 57 22.94 9.41 -25.51
N GLU A 58 24.19 9.71 -25.19
CA GLU A 58 24.62 11.04 -24.74
C GLU A 58 24.60 12.11 -25.85
N SER A 59 24.45 11.71 -27.13
CA SER A 59 24.47 12.62 -28.28
C SER A 59 23.13 13.30 -28.56
N ILE A 60 22.06 12.87 -27.89
CA ILE A 60 20.74 13.48 -27.99
C ILE A 60 20.81 14.90 -27.43
N GLN A 61 20.41 15.87 -28.26
CA GLN A 61 20.48 17.31 -27.92
C GLN A 61 19.15 18.03 -28.12
N GLU A 62 18.14 17.32 -28.62
CA GLU A 62 16.80 17.86 -28.84
C GLU A 62 15.72 16.86 -28.42
N TYR A 63 14.62 17.39 -27.88
CA TYR A 63 13.44 16.60 -27.56
C TYR A 63 12.18 17.32 -28.01
N HIS A 64 11.36 16.60 -28.76
CA HIS A 64 10.16 17.13 -29.39
C HIS A 64 8.93 16.67 -28.62
N LEU A 65 8.05 17.62 -28.30
CA LEU A 65 6.77 17.35 -27.67
C LEU A 65 5.69 18.27 -28.26
N ASN A 66 4.47 17.75 -28.31
CA ASN A 66 3.30 18.52 -28.71
C ASN A 66 2.32 18.50 -27.55
N THR A 67 1.70 19.64 -27.27
CA THR A 67 0.71 19.80 -26.22
C THR A 67 -0.61 20.29 -26.80
N GLU A 68 -1.71 19.80 -26.25
CA GLU A 68 -3.05 20.32 -26.53
C GLU A 68 -3.31 21.63 -25.77
N GLN A 69 -2.81 21.71 -24.53
CA GLN A 69 -2.93 22.92 -23.72
C GLN A 69 -1.93 23.98 -24.17
N GLN A 70 -2.35 25.24 -24.09
CA GLN A 70 -1.51 26.40 -24.37
C GLN A 70 -0.95 26.95 -23.05
N GLY A 71 0.33 27.27 -23.04
CA GLY A 71 1.00 27.90 -21.91
C GLY A 71 2.42 28.32 -22.24
N ASP A 72 3.10 28.93 -21.27
CA ASP A 72 4.48 29.39 -21.44
C ASP A 72 5.47 28.32 -20.97
N PHE A 73 6.20 27.72 -21.92
CA PHE A 73 7.20 26.71 -21.60
C PHE A 73 8.42 27.30 -20.88
N GLU A 74 8.69 28.59 -21.01
CA GLU A 74 9.78 29.24 -20.25
C GLU A 74 9.46 29.24 -18.75
N HIS A 75 8.19 29.46 -18.38
CA HIS A 75 7.75 29.31 -16.99
C HIS A 75 7.91 27.88 -16.47
N PHE A 76 7.70 26.86 -17.32
CA PHE A 76 7.95 25.46 -16.96
C PHE A 76 9.45 25.20 -16.72
N ILE A 77 10.33 25.68 -17.61
CA ILE A 77 11.78 25.56 -17.41
C ILE A 77 12.20 26.23 -16.10
N ASN A 78 11.64 27.39 -15.79
CA ASN A 78 11.96 28.16 -14.58
C ASN A 78 11.55 27.46 -13.27
N LEU A 79 10.76 26.39 -13.31
CA LEU A 79 10.45 25.56 -12.13
C LEU A 79 11.72 24.98 -11.47
N VAL A 80 12.81 24.80 -12.23
CA VAL A 80 14.11 24.35 -11.68
C VAL A 80 14.77 25.37 -10.74
N GLY A 81 14.24 26.59 -10.66
CA GLY A 81 14.64 27.56 -9.64
C GLY A 81 14.24 27.15 -8.22
N PHE A 82 13.31 26.20 -8.06
CA PHE A 82 12.75 25.78 -6.76
C PHE A 82 12.12 26.93 -5.96
N GLU A 83 11.62 27.95 -6.66
CA GLU A 83 10.94 29.12 -6.08
C GLU A 83 9.42 28.93 -6.08
N LYS A 84 8.74 29.51 -5.09
CA LYS A 84 7.27 29.45 -5.02
C LYS A 84 6.69 30.56 -5.90
N ASN A 85 5.99 30.15 -6.95
CA ASN A 85 5.30 31.05 -7.88
C ASN A 85 3.79 30.76 -7.89
N CYS A 86 3.00 31.76 -8.27
CA CYS A 86 1.56 31.62 -8.48
C CYS A 86 1.30 31.50 -9.98
N TYR A 87 0.57 30.46 -10.38
CA TYR A 87 0.23 30.19 -11.77
C TYR A 87 -1.29 30.21 -11.98
N SER A 88 -1.71 30.52 -13.20
CA SER A 88 -3.12 30.44 -13.58
C SER A 88 -3.58 28.99 -13.76
N GLU A 89 -4.88 28.71 -13.67
CA GLU A 89 -5.41 27.35 -13.89
C GLU A 89 -5.06 26.79 -15.28
N THR A 90 -5.10 27.65 -16.31
CA THR A 90 -4.72 27.29 -17.68
C THR A 90 -3.26 26.84 -17.77
N GLU A 91 -2.39 27.51 -17.02
CA GLU A 91 -0.97 27.23 -16.98
C GLU A 91 -0.63 25.99 -16.16
N ILE A 92 -1.35 25.75 -15.07
CA ILE A 92 -1.29 24.50 -14.32
C ILE A 92 -1.69 23.31 -15.21
N ASN A 93 -2.76 23.44 -16.00
CA ASN A 93 -3.17 22.38 -16.92
C ASN A 93 -2.09 22.07 -17.98
N PHE A 94 -1.42 23.11 -18.48
CA PHE A 94 -0.28 22.97 -19.38
C PHE A 94 0.91 22.26 -18.68
N PHE A 95 1.24 22.63 -17.44
CA PHE A 95 2.32 21.95 -16.69
C PHE A 95 2.01 20.49 -16.38
N VAL A 96 0.75 20.16 -16.07
CA VAL A 96 0.30 18.78 -15.88
C VAL A 96 0.61 17.96 -17.13
N GLU A 97 0.18 18.44 -18.30
CA GLU A 97 0.44 17.78 -19.59
C GLU A 97 1.95 17.60 -19.84
N LEU A 98 2.75 18.64 -19.61
CA LEU A 98 4.20 18.58 -19.77
C LEU A 98 4.84 17.55 -18.83
N PHE A 99 4.48 17.53 -17.54
CA PHE A 99 5.03 16.57 -16.60
C PHE A 99 4.72 15.13 -17.02
N ILE A 100 3.50 14.86 -17.50
CA ILE A 100 3.11 13.56 -18.03
C ILE A 100 3.96 13.18 -19.25
N GLU A 101 4.05 14.07 -20.24
CA GLU A 101 4.80 13.83 -21.47
C GLU A 101 6.30 13.62 -21.20
N LEU A 102 6.84 14.29 -20.17
CA LEU A 102 8.22 14.18 -19.73
C LEU A 102 8.46 12.99 -18.77
N GLY A 103 7.42 12.26 -18.39
CA GLY A 103 7.50 11.11 -17.47
C GLY A 103 7.83 11.48 -16.03
N ASN A 104 7.48 12.70 -15.63
CA ASN A 104 7.64 13.22 -14.30
C ASN A 104 6.30 13.15 -13.55
N ASN A 105 6.31 12.74 -12.29
CA ASN A 105 5.09 12.49 -11.52
C ASN A 105 4.60 13.69 -10.70
N GLU A 106 5.28 14.83 -10.80
CA GLU A 106 4.89 16.08 -10.13
C GLU A 106 3.50 16.58 -10.57
N TYR A 107 2.96 16.12 -11.71
CA TYR A 107 1.59 16.46 -12.15
C TYR A 107 0.52 16.15 -11.10
N ILE A 108 0.74 15.14 -10.25
CA ILE A 108 -0.19 14.79 -9.17
C ILE A 108 -0.21 15.89 -8.13
N ASN A 109 0.95 16.47 -7.80
CA ASN A 109 1.05 17.53 -6.80
C ASN A 109 0.44 18.85 -7.28
N LEU A 110 0.22 19.02 -8.58
CA LEU A 110 -0.41 20.22 -9.14
C LEU A 110 -1.93 20.23 -9.06
N ASN A 111 -2.57 19.09 -8.75
CA ASN A 111 -4.03 19.07 -8.69
C ASN A 111 -4.52 19.74 -7.40
N PRO A 112 -5.31 20.84 -7.50
CA PRO A 112 -5.80 21.57 -6.33
C PRO A 112 -6.61 20.72 -5.36
N GLN A 113 -7.27 19.66 -5.84
CA GLN A 113 -8.04 18.72 -5.02
C GLN A 113 -7.18 17.98 -3.98
N PHE A 114 -5.86 17.98 -4.15
CA PHE A 114 -4.93 17.32 -3.24
C PHE A 114 -4.24 18.27 -2.25
N PHE A 115 -4.48 19.58 -2.33
CA PHE A 115 -3.93 20.55 -1.37
C PHE A 115 -4.61 20.52 -0.01
N GLU A 116 -5.88 20.10 0.03
CA GLU A 116 -6.60 19.91 1.28
C GLU A 116 -5.93 18.84 2.15
N PRO A 117 -5.95 18.98 3.49
CA PRO A 117 -5.40 17.98 4.39
C PRO A 117 -6.14 16.65 4.24
N ILE A 118 -5.43 15.54 4.42
CA ILE A 118 -6.04 14.20 4.36
C ILE A 118 -6.96 14.02 5.58
N THR A 119 -8.21 13.66 5.33
CA THR A 119 -9.24 13.36 6.32
C THR A 119 -9.90 12.03 6.01
N ILE A 120 -10.61 11.45 6.99
CA ILE A 120 -11.33 10.19 6.80
C ILE A 120 -12.38 10.31 5.68
N ASP A 121 -13.00 11.48 5.55
CA ASP A 121 -14.04 11.72 4.56
C ASP A 121 -13.50 11.87 3.13
N ASN A 122 -12.26 12.33 2.97
CA ASN A 122 -11.68 12.59 1.65
C ASN A 122 -10.66 11.54 1.19
N VAL A 123 -10.10 10.72 2.09
CA VAL A 123 -8.95 9.88 1.75
C VAL A 123 -9.26 8.85 0.66
N ILE A 124 -10.45 8.25 0.68
CA ILE A 124 -10.86 7.26 -0.32
C ILE A 124 -11.05 7.91 -1.70
N SER A 125 -11.75 9.06 -1.76
CA SER A 125 -11.96 9.78 -3.01
C SER A 125 -10.65 10.34 -3.58
N ARG A 126 -9.70 10.73 -2.72
CA ARG A 126 -8.35 11.12 -3.13
C ARG A 126 -7.60 9.97 -3.80
N ILE A 127 -7.64 8.76 -3.23
CA ILE A 127 -7.02 7.57 -3.85
C ILE A 127 -7.67 7.32 -5.21
N GLN A 128 -9.00 7.27 -5.30
CA GLN A 128 -9.72 7.04 -6.55
C GLN A 128 -9.35 8.08 -7.63
N ASN A 129 -9.26 9.35 -7.26
CA ASN A 129 -8.88 10.42 -8.17
C ASN A 129 -7.42 10.28 -8.64
N LYS A 130 -6.48 9.94 -7.74
CA LYS A 130 -5.08 9.69 -8.10
C LYS A 130 -4.94 8.51 -9.06
N LEU A 131 -5.64 7.41 -8.79
CA LEU A 131 -5.65 6.23 -9.67
C LEU A 131 -6.23 6.58 -11.05
N ARG A 132 -7.35 7.30 -11.07
CA ARG A 132 -7.98 7.74 -12.32
C ARG A 132 -7.07 8.65 -13.14
N LEU A 133 -6.33 9.56 -12.49
CA LEU A 133 -5.36 10.42 -13.16
C LEU A 133 -4.21 9.60 -13.73
N SER A 134 -3.62 8.69 -12.93
CA SER A 134 -2.57 7.79 -13.41
C SER A 134 -3.06 7.00 -14.64
N LEU A 135 -4.24 6.38 -14.58
CA LEU A 135 -4.79 5.60 -15.69
C LEU A 135 -5.09 6.42 -16.95
N LYS A 136 -5.45 7.70 -16.81
CA LYS A 136 -5.70 8.58 -17.97
C LYS A 136 -4.43 8.89 -18.75
N PHE A 137 -3.31 8.97 -18.06
CA PHE A 137 -2.09 9.59 -18.58
C PHE A 137 -0.94 8.60 -18.77
N THR A 138 -1.03 7.41 -18.17
CA THR A 138 -0.05 6.35 -18.34
C THR A 138 -0.71 5.10 -18.89
N ASN A 139 -0.25 4.63 -20.06
CA ASN A 139 -0.60 3.31 -20.61
C ASN A 139 0.12 2.15 -19.87
N SER A 140 0.92 2.46 -18.84
CA SER A 140 1.69 1.53 -18.03
C SER A 140 0.98 1.16 -16.72
N SER A 141 1.54 0.19 -16.00
CA SER A 141 1.12 -0.22 -14.66
C SER A 141 0.89 0.96 -13.72
N ILE A 142 -0.15 0.88 -12.89
CA ILE A 142 -0.47 1.86 -11.85
C ILE A 142 0.71 1.98 -10.90
N ASP A 143 1.20 3.19 -10.71
CA ASP A 143 2.25 3.48 -9.73
C ASP A 143 1.61 3.82 -8.38
N PHE A 144 1.61 2.85 -7.48
CA PHE A 144 1.03 2.99 -6.14
C PHE A 144 1.86 3.86 -5.18
N ARG A 145 3.05 4.35 -5.58
CA ARG A 145 3.87 5.22 -4.73
C ARG A 145 3.14 6.52 -4.36
N PHE A 146 2.25 7.01 -5.22
CA PHE A 146 1.55 8.28 -5.00
C PHE A 146 0.44 8.22 -3.96
N ILE A 147 -0.02 7.02 -3.61
CA ILE A 147 -1.08 6.83 -2.62
C ILE A 147 -0.53 6.39 -1.26
N GLN A 148 0.79 6.32 -1.08
CA GLN A 148 1.41 5.88 0.17
C GLN A 148 1.01 6.73 1.38
N ASN A 149 0.91 8.05 1.21
CA ASN A 149 0.47 8.94 2.28
C ASN A 149 -0.99 8.67 2.67
N GLU A 150 -1.86 8.48 1.67
CA GLU A 150 -3.26 8.10 1.90
C GLU A 150 -3.39 6.70 2.51
N ILE A 151 -2.60 5.72 2.08
CA ILE A 151 -2.55 4.37 2.65
C ILE A 151 -2.10 4.43 4.11
N SER A 152 -1.03 5.16 4.41
CA SER A 152 -0.57 5.32 5.79
C SER A 152 -1.61 6.01 6.67
N PHE A 153 -2.36 6.97 6.12
CA PHE A 153 -3.45 7.63 6.82
C PHE A 153 -4.62 6.65 7.09
N ILE A 154 -5.06 5.90 6.07
CA ILE A 154 -6.10 4.89 6.21
C ILE A 154 -5.69 3.85 7.24
N SER A 155 -4.45 3.35 7.18
CA SER A 155 -3.95 2.32 8.11
C SER A 155 -4.03 2.79 9.57
N LYS A 156 -3.65 4.05 9.82
CA LYS A 156 -3.73 4.67 11.15
C LYS A 156 -5.16 4.86 11.65
N HIS A 157 -6.11 5.14 10.74
CA HIS A 157 -7.51 5.39 11.05
C HIS A 157 -8.42 4.22 10.66
N PHE A 158 -7.84 3.03 10.42
CA PHE A 158 -8.57 1.90 9.86
C PHE A 158 -9.71 1.50 10.78
N TYR A 159 -9.44 1.42 12.09
CA TYR A 159 -10.42 1.20 13.14
C TYR A 159 -11.67 2.11 13.07
N GLU A 160 -11.53 3.37 12.62
CA GLU A 160 -12.67 4.30 12.49
C GLU A 160 -13.53 3.94 11.27
N ILE A 161 -12.90 3.48 10.19
CA ILE A 161 -13.58 3.18 8.93
C ILE A 161 -14.39 1.88 9.03
N ILE A 162 -13.81 0.84 9.64
CA ILE A 162 -14.50 -0.46 9.81
C ILE A 162 -15.63 -0.41 10.86
N ASN A 163 -15.48 0.39 11.91
CA ASN A 163 -16.45 0.41 13.02
C ASN A 163 -17.55 1.47 12.87
N GLN A 164 -17.43 2.40 11.93
CA GLN A 164 -18.52 3.32 11.63
C GLN A 164 -19.74 2.57 11.06
N GLU A 165 -20.94 3.03 11.42
CA GLU A 165 -22.21 2.54 10.85
C GLU A 165 -22.39 2.90 9.37
N ASP A 166 -21.51 3.76 8.84
CA ASP A 166 -21.53 4.18 7.44
C ASP A 166 -21.02 3.05 6.53
N GLU A 167 -21.95 2.18 6.13
CA GLU A 167 -21.69 1.10 5.19
C GLU A 167 -21.16 1.61 3.84
N THR A 168 -21.52 2.84 3.43
CA THR A 168 -21.06 3.39 2.14
C THR A 168 -19.54 3.55 2.08
N ARG A 169 -18.90 3.88 3.21
CA ARG A 169 -17.43 4.01 3.29
C ARG A 169 -16.75 2.67 3.16
N LYS A 170 -17.29 1.63 3.80
CA LYS A 170 -16.77 0.27 3.70
C LYS A 170 -16.85 -0.20 2.25
N GLU A 171 -17.97 0.06 1.58
CA GLU A 171 -18.12 -0.23 0.14
C GLU A 171 -17.11 0.52 -0.72
N ASN A 172 -16.93 1.81 -0.49
CA ASN A 172 -15.97 2.61 -1.23
C ASN A 172 -14.54 2.11 -1.00
N LEU A 173 -14.20 1.66 0.21
CA LEU A 173 -12.90 1.07 0.53
C LEU A 173 -12.70 -0.26 -0.21
N ILE A 174 -13.72 -1.13 -0.26
CA ILE A 174 -13.69 -2.38 -1.02
C ILE A 174 -13.52 -2.09 -2.52
N SER A 175 -14.15 -1.04 -3.02
CA SER A 175 -14.06 -0.62 -4.44
C SER A 175 -12.66 -0.18 -4.88
N LEU A 176 -11.73 0.12 -3.94
CA LEU A 176 -10.34 0.45 -4.26
C LEU A 176 -9.57 -0.73 -4.85
N GLY A 177 -10.04 -1.96 -4.61
CA GLY A 177 -9.41 -3.18 -5.09
C GLY A 177 -8.48 -3.83 -4.06
N ILE A 178 -8.27 -5.13 -4.24
CA ILE A 178 -7.56 -6.00 -3.29
C ILE A 178 -6.11 -5.55 -3.07
N GLU A 179 -5.43 -5.11 -4.13
CA GLU A 179 -4.02 -4.69 -4.06
C GLU A 179 -3.83 -3.52 -3.09
N ILE A 180 -4.75 -2.55 -3.08
CA ILE A 180 -4.68 -1.40 -2.16
C ILE A 180 -5.03 -1.83 -0.73
N LEU A 181 -6.00 -2.73 -0.57
CA LEU A 181 -6.35 -3.29 0.75
C LEU A 181 -5.18 -4.05 1.36
N GLU A 182 -4.46 -4.83 0.56
CA GLU A 182 -3.26 -5.52 1.00
C GLU A 182 -2.19 -4.54 1.47
N MET A 183 -1.94 -3.46 0.71
CA MET A 183 -0.99 -2.42 1.12
C MET A 183 -1.39 -1.72 2.43
N ILE A 184 -2.69 -1.56 2.69
CA ILE A 184 -3.19 -1.00 3.96
C ILE A 184 -2.91 -1.98 5.11
N LEU A 185 -3.15 -3.27 4.92
CA LEU A 185 -2.99 -4.28 5.96
C LEU A 185 -1.53 -4.63 6.26
N GLN A 186 -0.64 -4.50 5.27
CA GLN A 186 0.80 -4.64 5.44
C GLN A 186 1.45 -3.45 6.16
N ASN A 187 0.74 -2.33 6.32
CA ASN A 187 1.33 -1.11 6.85
C ASN A 187 1.62 -1.23 8.36
N ASP A 188 2.84 -0.89 8.78
CA ASP A 188 3.25 -0.92 10.20
C ASP A 188 2.41 -0.01 11.11
N ASN A 189 1.75 1.01 10.54
CA ASN A 189 0.88 1.92 11.28
C ASN A 189 -0.58 1.45 11.40
N LEU A 190 -0.89 0.21 10.98
CA LEU A 190 -2.25 -0.33 11.04
C LEU A 190 -2.76 -0.34 12.49
N LYS A 191 -3.95 0.23 12.69
CA LYS A 191 -4.64 0.24 13.99
C LYS A 191 -6.04 -0.35 13.88
N LEU A 192 -6.30 -1.34 14.73
CA LEU A 192 -7.57 -2.07 14.85
C LEU A 192 -8.11 -1.93 16.28
N TYR A 193 -9.44 -2.00 16.44
CA TYR A 193 -10.03 -2.17 17.77
C TYR A 193 -9.87 -3.61 18.28
N ASP A 194 -10.15 -4.56 17.39
CA ASP A 194 -10.11 -5.98 17.64
C ASP A 194 -9.95 -6.74 16.31
N GLU A 195 -9.45 -7.97 16.38
CA GLU A 195 -9.24 -8.83 15.21
C GLU A 195 -10.56 -9.37 14.64
N ASP A 196 -11.63 -9.47 15.44
CA ASP A 196 -12.94 -9.92 14.94
C ASP A 196 -13.53 -8.91 13.94
N SER A 197 -13.32 -7.61 14.16
CA SER A 197 -13.74 -6.53 13.25
C SER A 197 -13.02 -6.64 11.90
N LEU A 198 -11.71 -6.90 11.91
CA LEU A 198 -10.93 -7.15 10.69
C LEU A 198 -11.42 -8.41 9.97
N PHE A 199 -11.59 -9.50 10.70
CA PHE A 199 -12.07 -10.77 10.16
C PHE A 199 -13.44 -10.62 9.49
N ASN A 200 -14.40 -9.96 10.16
CA ASN A 200 -15.72 -9.69 9.60
C ASN A 200 -15.66 -8.80 8.36
N PHE A 201 -14.74 -7.84 8.31
CA PHE A 201 -14.51 -7.02 7.13
C PHE A 201 -13.97 -7.85 5.95
N ILE A 202 -13.01 -8.75 6.18
CA ILE A 202 -12.48 -9.64 5.14
C ILE A 202 -13.56 -10.62 4.65
N LEU A 203 -14.38 -11.17 5.54
CA LEU A 203 -15.52 -12.00 5.15
C LEU A 203 -16.48 -11.27 4.19
N ARG A 204 -16.73 -9.98 4.43
CA ARG A 204 -17.56 -9.15 3.54
C ARG A 204 -16.92 -8.99 2.15
N ILE A 205 -15.59 -8.85 2.08
CA ILE A 205 -14.85 -8.77 0.82
C ILE A 205 -14.99 -10.10 0.05
N VAL A 206 -14.78 -11.23 0.71
CA VAL A 206 -14.89 -12.56 0.10
C VAL A 206 -16.31 -12.83 -0.40
N GLY A 207 -17.32 -12.47 0.39
CA GLY A 207 -18.73 -12.68 0.03
C GLY A 207 -19.24 -11.85 -1.15
N LYS A 208 -18.48 -10.82 -1.60
CA LYS A 208 -18.86 -9.95 -2.72
C LYS A 208 -18.17 -10.26 -4.04
N ASN A 209 -17.08 -11.02 -4.00
CA ASN A 209 -16.22 -11.23 -5.15
C ASN A 209 -16.61 -12.50 -5.92
N GLU A 210 -16.57 -12.44 -7.25
CA GLU A 210 -16.71 -13.61 -8.13
C GLU A 210 -15.52 -14.57 -7.98
N GLU A 211 -15.69 -15.85 -8.35
CA GLU A 211 -14.75 -16.96 -8.10
C GLU A 211 -13.27 -16.65 -8.42
N PHE A 212 -12.97 -15.88 -9.47
CA PHE A 212 -11.60 -15.53 -9.85
C PHE A 212 -10.88 -14.58 -8.88
N SER A 213 -11.61 -13.81 -8.09
CA SER A 213 -11.06 -12.91 -7.07
C SER A 213 -10.96 -13.58 -5.70
N ILE A 214 -11.56 -14.76 -5.51
CA ILE A 214 -11.57 -15.48 -4.23
C ILE A 214 -10.15 -15.85 -3.80
N SER A 215 -9.31 -16.36 -4.71
CA SER A 215 -7.91 -16.71 -4.40
C SER A 215 -7.13 -15.51 -3.86
N LYS A 216 -7.21 -14.35 -4.53
CA LYS A 216 -6.60 -13.09 -4.07
C LYS A 216 -7.17 -12.59 -2.75
N CYS A 217 -8.48 -12.70 -2.55
CA CYS A 217 -9.11 -12.29 -1.29
C CYS A 217 -8.69 -13.17 -0.12
N ILE A 218 -8.44 -14.46 -0.35
CA ILE A 218 -8.09 -15.37 0.72
C ILE A 218 -6.69 -15.11 1.26
N HIS A 219 -5.76 -14.65 0.42
CA HIS A 219 -4.44 -14.16 0.88
C HIS A 219 -4.55 -13.02 1.90
N ILE A 220 -5.67 -12.30 1.96
CA ILE A 220 -5.86 -11.24 2.96
C ILE A 220 -6.03 -11.84 4.38
N PHE A 221 -6.47 -13.09 4.52
CA PHE A 221 -6.55 -13.75 5.83
C PHE A 221 -5.17 -13.97 6.47
N GLU A 222 -4.08 -13.89 5.70
CA GLU A 222 -2.72 -13.94 6.22
C GLU A 222 -2.43 -12.84 7.24
N TYR A 223 -3.11 -11.69 7.11
CA TYR A 223 -2.94 -10.54 7.98
C TYR A 223 -3.79 -10.60 9.26
N VAL A 224 -4.65 -11.62 9.40
CA VAL A 224 -5.52 -11.80 10.58
C VAL A 224 -4.79 -12.60 11.64
N LYS A 225 -4.78 -12.09 12.87
CA LYS A 225 -4.18 -12.81 14.01
C LYS A 225 -5.23 -13.72 14.66
N PHE A 226 -5.30 -14.95 14.19
CA PHE A 226 -6.22 -15.98 14.69
C PHE A 226 -6.12 -16.26 16.20
N GLU A 227 -4.98 -15.93 16.83
CA GLU A 227 -4.79 -15.98 18.27
C GLU A 227 -5.88 -15.20 19.04
N TYR A 228 -6.24 -14.02 18.54
CA TYR A 228 -7.14 -13.06 19.20
C TYR A 228 -8.58 -13.10 18.70
N LEU A 229 -8.93 -14.03 17.81
CA LEU A 229 -10.30 -14.19 17.35
C LEU A 229 -11.20 -14.85 18.40
N SER A 230 -12.46 -14.44 18.40
CA SER A 230 -13.51 -15.09 19.18
C SER A 230 -13.77 -16.52 18.71
N GLN A 231 -14.36 -17.34 19.59
CA GLN A 231 -14.75 -18.70 19.21
C GLN A 231 -15.80 -18.73 18.11
N GLU A 232 -16.65 -17.70 18.01
CA GLU A 232 -17.69 -17.60 16.98
C GLU A 232 -17.06 -17.30 15.62
N SER A 233 -16.17 -16.31 15.54
CA SER A 233 -15.41 -15.99 14.32
C SER A 233 -14.63 -17.18 13.78
N ILE A 234 -13.99 -17.96 14.65
CA ILE A 234 -13.25 -19.18 14.26
C ILE A 234 -14.19 -20.25 13.71
N LYS A 235 -15.37 -20.47 14.33
CA LYS A 235 -16.36 -21.42 13.79
C LYS A 235 -16.82 -20.99 12.40
N THR A 236 -17.08 -19.70 12.22
CA THR A 236 -17.45 -19.13 10.91
C THR A 236 -16.32 -19.32 9.90
N PHE A 237 -15.06 -19.07 10.28
CA PHE A 237 -13.91 -19.33 9.43
C PHE A 237 -13.85 -20.79 8.97
N ILE A 238 -13.93 -21.75 9.90
CA ILE A 238 -13.88 -23.19 9.57
C ILE A 238 -15.02 -23.61 8.63
N SER A 239 -16.19 -22.98 8.75
CA SER A 239 -17.33 -23.29 7.88
C SER A 239 -17.21 -22.75 6.45
N ILE A 240 -16.40 -21.70 6.25
CA ILE A 240 -16.29 -20.98 4.97
C ILE A 240 -14.97 -21.29 4.26
N PHE A 241 -13.90 -21.55 5.02
CA PHE A 241 -12.55 -21.69 4.49
C PHE A 241 -12.32 -23.06 3.85
N ASP A 242 -11.82 -23.06 2.61
CA ASP A 242 -11.38 -24.26 1.91
C ASP A 242 -9.87 -24.45 2.07
N LEU A 243 -9.45 -25.69 2.33
CA LEU A 243 -8.06 -26.08 2.57
C LEU A 243 -7.16 -25.83 1.36
N GLU A 244 -7.73 -25.75 0.16
CA GLU A 244 -6.98 -25.43 -1.07
C GLU A 244 -6.29 -24.06 -1.01
N TYR A 245 -6.74 -23.17 -0.14
CA TYR A 245 -6.19 -21.82 0.02
C TYR A 245 -5.33 -21.66 1.27
N LEU A 246 -4.96 -22.77 1.93
CA LEU A 246 -4.07 -22.74 3.07
C LEU A 246 -2.64 -22.40 2.63
N ASN A 247 -2.09 -21.31 3.17
CA ASN A 247 -0.69 -20.95 3.05
C ASN A 247 0.03 -21.11 4.41
N GLU A 248 1.35 -20.92 4.40
CA GLU A 248 2.18 -21.04 5.60
C GLU A 248 1.79 -20.04 6.70
N SER A 249 1.50 -18.79 6.34
CA SER A 249 1.14 -17.72 7.28
C SER A 249 -0.19 -17.99 8.00
N ILE A 250 -1.25 -18.36 7.27
CA ILE A 250 -2.54 -18.77 7.84
C ILE A 250 -2.35 -20.01 8.71
N TRP A 251 -1.60 -21.01 8.24
CA TRP A 251 -1.34 -22.21 9.02
C TRP A 251 -0.63 -21.91 10.35
N LEU A 252 0.42 -21.08 10.33
CA LEU A 252 1.12 -20.66 11.54
C LEU A 252 0.18 -19.92 12.51
N SER A 253 -0.66 -19.02 12.00
CA SER A 253 -1.65 -18.32 12.83
C SER A 253 -2.68 -19.28 13.45
N ILE A 254 -3.14 -20.29 12.69
CA ILE A 254 -4.01 -21.36 13.22
C ILE A 254 -3.27 -22.18 14.28
N CYS A 255 -2.01 -22.56 14.04
CA CYS A 255 -1.19 -23.27 15.01
C CYS A 255 -1.01 -22.48 16.31
N GLN A 256 -0.74 -21.18 16.24
CA GLN A 256 -0.65 -20.31 17.41
C GLN A 256 -1.95 -20.34 18.21
N ARG A 257 -3.11 -20.29 17.53
CA ARG A 257 -4.41 -20.42 18.18
C ARG A 257 -4.61 -21.80 18.82
N LEU A 258 -4.19 -22.88 18.18
CA LEU A 258 -4.28 -24.24 18.74
C LEU A 258 -3.39 -24.40 19.98
N LEU A 259 -2.22 -23.77 19.99
CA LEU A 259 -1.29 -23.79 21.12
C LEU A 259 -1.82 -23.04 22.36
N LEU A 260 -2.71 -22.05 22.19
CA LEU A 260 -3.39 -21.40 23.32
C LEU A 260 -4.29 -22.37 24.12
N THR A 261 -4.64 -23.53 23.55
CA THR A 261 -5.46 -24.52 24.24
C THR A 261 -4.60 -25.68 24.72
N PRO A 262 -4.22 -25.64 26.00
CA PRO A 262 -4.82 -26.60 26.92
C PRO A 262 -5.32 -25.91 28.18
N ASN A 263 -6.64 -25.76 28.29
CA ASN A 263 -7.26 -25.45 29.57
C ASN A 263 -7.11 -26.67 30.50
N LEU A 264 -6.03 -26.70 31.29
CA LEU A 264 -5.72 -27.69 32.33
C LEU A 264 -6.84 -27.86 33.38
N LYS A 265 -7.91 -27.06 33.34
CA LYS A 265 -9.09 -27.19 34.20
C LYS A 265 -9.93 -28.44 33.92
N LEU A 266 -9.80 -29.07 32.75
CA LEU A 266 -10.47 -30.36 32.47
C LEU A 266 -9.73 -31.58 33.03
N LEU A 267 -8.50 -31.42 33.55
CA LEU A 267 -7.72 -32.52 34.14
C LEU A 267 -7.81 -32.58 35.68
N GLN A 268 -8.55 -31.67 36.33
CA GLN A 268 -8.70 -31.64 37.80
C GLN A 268 -10.14 -31.83 38.29
N GLY A 269 -11.07 -32.24 37.44
CA GLY A 269 -12.44 -32.58 37.84
C GLY A 269 -12.81 -33.97 37.36
N ASN A 270 -12.53 -34.98 38.20
CA ASN A 270 -13.28 -36.25 38.37
C ASN A 270 -12.34 -37.39 38.82
N ASN A 271 -11.77 -37.24 40.01
CA ASN A 271 -11.39 -38.40 40.80
C ASN A 271 -12.61 -38.86 41.62
N ILE A 272 -13.23 -39.92 41.11
CA ILE A 272 -13.81 -41.07 41.84
C ILE A 272 -14.98 -40.77 42.78
N ASN A 273 -16.19 -41.17 42.36
CA ASN A 273 -16.98 -42.15 43.14
C ASN A 273 -18.13 -42.80 42.32
N SER A 274 -18.30 -44.10 42.56
CA SER A 274 -19.42 -45.02 42.25
C SER A 274 -19.71 -45.42 40.80
N VAL A 275 -19.03 -46.48 40.35
CA VAL A 275 -19.58 -47.80 40.00
C VAL A 275 -21.04 -47.87 39.51
N ASN A 276 -21.26 -48.20 38.23
CA ASN A 276 -21.95 -49.44 37.78
C ASN A 276 -22.13 -49.49 36.25
N ASP A 277 -21.58 -50.57 35.67
CA ASP A 277 -22.00 -51.42 34.55
C ASP A 277 -22.64 -50.90 33.24
N ASN A 278 -22.05 -51.46 32.17
CA ASN A 278 -22.56 -51.73 30.82
C ASN A 278 -22.69 -50.55 29.84
N ASP A 279 -21.70 -50.37 28.97
CA ASP A 279 -21.80 -50.88 27.59
C ASP A 279 -20.52 -50.60 26.78
N ASN A 280 -20.32 -51.43 25.75
CA ASN A 280 -19.17 -51.50 24.84
C ASN A 280 -18.60 -50.14 24.37
N ASP A 281 -17.35 -49.86 24.72
CA ASP A 281 -16.57 -48.82 24.04
C ASP A 281 -15.13 -49.29 23.79
N GLN A 282 -14.82 -49.62 22.53
CA GLN A 282 -13.55 -50.19 22.06
C GLN A 282 -12.39 -49.16 21.96
N ASN A 283 -12.26 -48.23 22.91
CA ASN A 283 -11.19 -47.22 22.83
C ASN A 283 -10.49 -46.87 24.14
N THR A 284 -10.58 -47.72 25.16
CA THR A 284 -9.91 -47.52 26.46
C THR A 284 -8.42 -47.87 26.47
N ASN A 285 -7.84 -48.35 25.36
CA ASN A 285 -6.43 -48.78 25.30
C ASN A 285 -5.44 -47.76 24.68
N ARG A 286 -5.86 -46.52 24.34
CA ARG A 286 -4.98 -45.59 23.62
C ARG A 286 -4.05 -44.73 24.48
N TYR A 287 -4.33 -44.57 25.77
CA TYR A 287 -3.50 -43.73 26.64
C TYR A 287 -3.21 -44.42 27.98
N ILE A 288 -2.03 -45.02 28.08
CA ILE A 288 -1.37 -45.21 29.37
C ILE A 288 -0.69 -43.87 29.66
N ILE A 289 -1.16 -43.13 30.66
CA ILE A 289 -0.51 -41.92 31.15
C ILE A 289 0.87 -42.34 31.68
N LYS A 290 1.89 -42.30 30.83
CA LYS A 290 3.28 -42.31 31.26
C LYS A 290 3.68 -40.87 31.53
N SER A 291 3.95 -40.56 32.78
CA SER A 291 4.60 -39.32 33.19
C SER A 291 5.95 -39.20 32.46
N PHE A 292 6.01 -38.36 31.44
CA PHE A 292 7.27 -37.95 30.85
C PHE A 292 7.92 -36.91 31.78
N GLN A 293 8.98 -37.31 32.48
CA GLN A 293 9.92 -36.35 33.06
C GLN A 293 10.87 -35.90 31.95
N ILE A 294 10.82 -34.62 31.60
CA ILE A 294 11.76 -33.99 30.67
C ILE A 294 13.09 -33.82 31.43
N PRO A 295 14.21 -34.44 31.01
CA PRO A 295 15.51 -34.09 31.56
C PRO A 295 15.98 -32.80 30.88
N PHE A 296 16.18 -31.75 31.67
CA PHE A 296 16.96 -30.60 31.25
C PHE A 296 18.43 -31.03 31.08
N GLN A 297 18.99 -30.81 29.89
CA GLN A 297 20.40 -30.49 29.67
C GLN A 297 20.54 -29.66 28.39
#